data_AF-T2IWF5-F1
#
_entry.id   AF-T2IWF5-F1
#
_cell.length_a   1.000
_cell.length_b   1.000
_cell.length_c   1.000
_cell.angle_alpha   90.00
_cell.angle_beta   90.00
_cell.angle_gamma   90.00
#
_symmetry.space_group_name_H-M   'P 1'
#
loop_
_entity.id
_entity.type
_entity.pdbx_description
1 polymer ?
#
loop_
_entity_poly.entity_id
_entity_poly.type
_entity_poly.pdbx_seq_one_letter_code
_entity_poly.pdbx_strand_id
1 'polypeptide(L)'
;MLSVTAEVDSNSLTETPLVTDQGIETFFVEVKLDEPVTDLPGLIINYDVTGTATLGEDYYISQTDISTTDGSFPTNSIFIPQGADSANIYITPLADAIVEGDETIEITLQSETVFGLFGDPLENNIFVNSGTTTITLTDSEDYTAGVAIVDIFGEEVTTNNPLVINENGETIYSVKLTSQPLNDVTVEFNNGGTNLTTIAFNENNWDSYQEIRLTGIENPLDIDVTATSSDLNYQLTSTITVTNESERNRIRVTEGGSPQPEEVPIVSIVAVEDATEGDTTPGEYLIQLNKPAPEGGLTVQYSITSENAVLDTDFQVFPVNNGVFEVTIPEGELTQNITVTLRDDNVDNAEPIIENNSINGKRDIDRNVTVTLTESPNYTITQFPPSEGGLGG
;
A
#
# COMPACT_ATOMS: atom_id res chain seq x y z
N MET A 1 9.78 49.80 10.79
CA MET A 1 9.25 48.72 11.64
C MET A 1 7.92 48.30 11.07
N LEU A 2 7.92 47.28 10.21
CA LEU A 2 6.72 46.47 10.01
C LEU A 2 6.68 45.48 11.17
N SER A 3 5.56 45.43 11.88
CA SER A 3 5.22 44.34 12.81
C SER A 3 4.21 43.47 12.10
N VAL A 4 4.50 42.19 11.97
CA VAL A 4 3.60 41.21 11.36
C VAL A 4 3.19 40.25 12.48
N THR A 5 1.89 40.11 12.70
CA THR A 5 1.37 39.14 13.67
C THR A 5 1.25 37.80 12.98
N ALA A 6 2.02 36.81 13.45
CA ALA A 6 1.83 35.43 13.05
C ALA A 6 0.90 34.75 14.07
N GLU A 7 -0.22 34.22 13.60
CA GLU A 7 -1.05 33.31 14.37
C GLU A 7 -0.80 31.88 13.88
N VAL A 8 -0.90 30.94 14.81
CA VAL A 8 -0.73 29.53 14.52
C VAL A 8 -2.11 28.90 14.48
N ASP A 9 -2.63 28.72 13.26
CA ASP A 9 -3.93 28.10 13.02
C ASP A 9 -3.70 26.62 12.67
N SER A 10 -4.07 25.70 13.56
CA SER A 10 -4.27 24.31 13.15
C SER A 10 -5.60 24.26 12.39
N ASN A 11 -5.59 23.80 11.13
CA ASN A 11 -6.81 23.77 10.35
C ASN A 11 -7.79 22.72 10.93
N SER A 12 -8.73 23.20 11.76
CA SER A 12 -10.08 22.70 12.09
C SER A 12 -10.26 21.21 12.46
N LEU A 13 -9.90 20.86 13.69
CA LEU A 13 -10.80 20.15 14.60
C LEU A 13 -10.90 21.01 15.88
N THR A 14 -12.09 21.27 16.38
CA THR A 14 -12.34 22.16 17.54
C THR A 14 -12.00 21.51 18.89
N GLU A 15 -10.95 20.71 18.94
CA GLU A 15 -10.27 20.19 20.13
C GLU A 15 -8.77 20.21 19.77
N THR A 16 -7.87 20.28 20.76
CA THR A 16 -6.41 20.11 20.54
C THR A 16 -6.16 19.07 19.43
N PRO A 17 -5.31 19.35 18.42
CA PRO A 17 -5.14 18.40 17.31
C PRO A 17 -4.64 17.09 17.89
N LEU A 18 -5.55 16.10 17.89
CA LEU A 18 -5.30 14.74 18.33
C LEU A 18 -4.86 13.98 17.09
N VAL A 19 -3.62 13.52 17.08
CA VAL A 19 -3.04 12.81 15.95
C VAL A 19 -2.68 11.42 16.43
N THR A 20 -3.30 10.41 15.82
CA THR A 20 -2.94 9.02 16.10
C THR A 20 -1.70 8.64 15.32
N ASP A 21 -0.79 7.93 15.97
CA ASP A 21 0.43 7.48 15.33
C ASP A 21 0.28 6.20 14.48
N GLN A 22 -0.77 6.16 13.67
CA GLN A 22 -1.13 5.00 12.85
C GLN A 22 -0.44 4.99 11.48
N GLY A 23 0.54 5.88 11.27
CA GLY A 23 1.29 6.02 10.03
C GLY A 23 0.48 6.63 8.87
N ILE A 24 1.11 7.58 8.17
CA ILE A 24 0.72 8.21 6.87
C ILE A 24 -0.22 9.43 6.94
N GLU A 25 -0.76 9.84 8.10
CA GLU A 25 -1.42 11.16 8.18
C GLU A 25 -0.40 12.26 8.52
N THR A 26 0.25 12.80 7.49
CA THR A 26 0.97 14.07 7.63
C THR A 26 -0.04 15.17 7.86
N PHE A 27 0.02 15.81 9.02
CA PHE A 27 -0.75 17.00 9.33
C PHE A 27 0.11 18.26 9.21
N PHE A 28 -0.53 19.42 9.31
CA PHE A 28 0.20 20.68 9.27
C PHE A 28 -0.31 21.68 10.28
N VAL A 29 0.61 22.53 10.69
CA VAL A 29 0.37 23.75 11.44
C VAL A 29 0.51 24.91 10.46
N GLU A 30 -0.56 25.68 10.24
CA GLU A 30 -0.49 26.87 9.40
C GLU A 30 0.05 28.05 10.22
N VAL A 31 1.12 28.65 9.71
CA VAL A 31 1.63 29.94 10.19
C VAL A 31 1.06 31.01 9.29
N LYS A 32 0.20 31.86 9.84
CA LYS A 32 -0.52 32.89 9.09
C LYS A 32 -0.15 34.28 9.55
N LEU A 33 0.22 35.12 8.60
CA LEU A 33 0.55 36.53 8.78
C LEU A 33 -0.70 37.41 8.67
N ASP A 34 -0.71 38.54 9.35
CA ASP A 34 -1.76 39.57 9.23
C ASP A 34 -1.70 40.34 7.91
N GLU A 35 -0.53 40.36 7.25
CA GLU A 35 -0.32 40.95 5.94
C GLU A 35 0.63 40.10 5.07
N PRO A 36 0.48 40.10 3.72
CA PRO A 36 1.38 39.38 2.83
C PRO A 36 2.82 39.89 2.88
N VAL A 37 3.79 38.99 2.68
CA VAL A 37 5.22 39.34 2.62
C VAL A 37 5.49 40.27 1.43
N THR A 38 5.99 41.47 1.70
CA THR A 38 6.26 42.48 0.66
C THR A 38 7.65 42.39 0.07
N ASP A 39 8.61 41.85 0.82
CA ASP A 39 10.04 41.90 0.51
C ASP A 39 10.51 40.60 -0.15
N LEU A 40 11.45 40.70 -1.10
CA LEU A 40 12.08 39.56 -1.76
C LEU A 40 13.26 39.03 -0.93
N PRO A 41 13.55 37.71 -0.96
CA PRO A 41 12.80 36.66 -1.65
C PRO A 41 11.53 36.19 -0.92
N GLY A 42 11.40 36.54 0.36
CA GLY A 42 10.34 36.12 1.26
C GLY A 42 10.76 36.33 2.72
N LEU A 43 9.97 35.80 3.65
CA LEU A 43 10.22 35.83 5.09
C LEU A 43 10.56 34.41 5.58
N ILE A 44 11.65 34.28 6.33
CA ILE A 44 11.95 33.05 7.07
C ILE A 44 11.49 33.26 8.51
N ILE A 45 10.73 32.33 9.07
CA ILE A 45 10.32 32.35 10.48
C ILE A 45 10.93 31.17 11.20
N ASN A 46 11.72 31.42 12.24
CA ASN A 46 12.26 30.39 13.11
C ASN A 46 11.23 30.00 14.18
N TYR A 47 11.25 28.74 14.58
CA TYR A 47 10.41 28.24 15.66
C TYR A 47 11.19 27.28 16.57
N ASP A 48 10.81 27.26 17.84
CA ASP A 48 11.27 26.27 18.80
C ASP A 48 10.27 25.11 18.86
N VAL A 49 10.78 23.90 19.06
CA VAL A 49 9.98 22.69 19.25
C VAL A 49 10.35 22.10 20.60
N THR A 50 9.35 21.93 21.46
CA THR A 50 9.46 21.31 22.78
C THR A 50 8.27 20.36 22.98
N GLY A 51 8.11 19.77 24.16
CA GLY A 51 7.03 18.83 24.45
C GLY A 51 7.55 17.57 25.12
N THR A 52 6.72 16.54 25.18
CA THR A 52 7.14 15.21 25.65
C THR A 52 7.59 14.31 24.51
N ALA A 53 7.06 14.51 23.29
CA ALA A 53 7.41 13.74 22.11
C ALA A 53 8.83 14.07 21.61
N THR A 54 9.50 13.05 21.09
CA THR A 54 10.89 13.01 20.66
C THR A 54 10.99 13.02 19.13
N LEU A 55 11.71 14.00 18.59
CA LEU A 55 11.95 14.12 17.15
C LEU A 55 12.78 12.93 16.63
N GLY A 56 12.25 12.24 15.63
CA GLY A 56 12.89 11.09 14.97
C GLY A 56 12.54 9.73 15.57
N GLU A 57 11.92 9.70 16.76
CA GLU A 57 11.32 8.50 17.35
C GLU A 57 9.80 8.58 17.15
N ASP A 58 9.15 9.64 17.64
CA ASP A 58 7.67 9.73 17.71
C ASP A 58 7.08 10.59 16.57
N TYR A 59 7.89 11.48 15.97
CA TYR A 59 7.49 12.27 14.81
C TYR A 59 8.66 12.81 13.98
N TYR A 60 8.37 13.21 12.74
CA TYR A 60 9.18 14.13 11.94
C TYR A 60 8.48 15.48 11.77
N ILE A 61 9.28 16.54 11.66
CA ILE A 61 8.81 17.90 11.37
C ILE A 61 9.56 18.49 10.17
N SER A 62 8.86 19.23 9.32
CA SER A 62 9.48 19.88 8.16
C SER A 62 10.41 21.01 8.60
N GLN A 63 11.69 20.91 8.24
CA GLN A 63 12.72 21.90 8.51
C GLN A 63 13.14 22.59 7.20
N THR A 64 13.58 23.85 7.29
CA THR A 64 14.12 24.57 6.13
C THR A 64 15.64 24.53 6.13
N ASP A 65 16.20 24.13 4.99
CA ASP A 65 17.62 24.29 4.68
C ASP A 65 17.80 25.53 3.80
N ILE A 66 18.51 26.52 4.33
CA ILE A 66 18.75 27.81 3.66
C ILE A 66 19.91 27.68 2.64
N SER A 67 20.70 26.60 2.69
CA SER A 67 21.89 26.44 1.87
C SER A 67 22.28 24.98 1.65
N THR A 68 22.05 24.48 0.43
CA THR A 68 22.38 23.12 0.02
C THR A 68 23.87 22.86 -0.20
N THR A 69 24.75 23.82 0.13
CA THR A 69 26.18 23.78 -0.23
C THR A 69 27.14 24.04 0.92
N ASP A 70 26.67 24.51 2.08
CA ASP A 70 27.54 24.80 3.23
C ASP A 70 27.66 23.64 4.23
N GLY A 71 26.84 22.59 4.07
CA GLY A 71 26.84 21.42 4.94
C GLY A 71 26.24 21.67 6.33
N SER A 72 25.50 22.76 6.51
CA SER A 72 24.72 23.02 7.72
C SER A 72 23.52 22.09 7.80
N PHE A 73 23.12 21.73 9.01
CA PHE A 73 21.89 20.99 9.22
C PHE A 73 20.68 21.89 8.94
N PRO A 74 19.55 21.32 8.47
CA PRO A 74 18.30 22.03 8.40
C PRO A 74 17.94 22.63 9.76
N THR A 75 17.23 23.75 9.74
CA THR A 75 16.80 24.45 10.96
C THR A 75 15.29 24.40 11.10
N ASN A 76 14.82 24.48 12.34
CA ASN A 76 13.39 24.66 12.66
C ASN A 76 12.94 26.05 12.20
N SER A 77 12.67 26.16 10.92
CA SER A 77 12.22 27.38 10.28
C SER A 77 11.31 27.09 9.09
N ILE A 78 10.52 28.08 8.72
CA ILE A 78 9.57 28.05 7.60
C ILE A 78 9.78 29.25 6.69
N PHE A 79 9.61 29.07 5.39
CA PHE A 79 9.75 30.12 4.38
C PHE A 79 8.39 30.52 3.79
N ILE A 80 8.04 31.80 3.91
CA ILE A 80 6.85 32.41 3.30
C ILE A 80 7.31 33.29 2.13
N PRO A 81 7.00 32.94 0.87
CA PRO A 81 7.48 33.69 -0.29
C PRO A 81 6.82 35.07 -0.42
N GLN A 82 7.45 35.99 -1.16
CA GLN A 82 6.85 37.28 -1.47
C GLN A 82 5.42 37.12 -2.05
N GLY A 83 4.49 37.90 -1.53
CA GLY A 83 3.08 37.91 -1.93
C GLY A 83 2.22 36.84 -1.27
N ALA A 84 2.82 35.90 -0.53
CA ALA A 84 2.09 34.99 0.34
C ALA A 84 1.95 35.57 1.76
N ASP A 85 0.89 35.16 2.45
CA ASP A 85 0.58 35.50 3.83
C ASP A 85 0.53 34.27 4.75
N SER A 86 0.78 33.07 4.23
CA SER A 86 0.89 31.87 5.07
C SER A 86 1.88 30.84 4.54
N ALA A 87 2.31 29.94 5.41
CA ALA A 87 2.98 28.69 5.07
C ALA A 87 2.70 27.61 6.12
N ASN A 88 2.92 26.35 5.75
CA ASN A 88 2.64 25.18 6.59
C ASN A 88 3.91 24.54 7.15
N ILE A 89 3.91 24.26 8.46
CA ILE A 89 4.85 23.34 9.10
C ILE A 89 4.21 21.96 9.05
N TYR A 90 4.82 21.03 8.31
CA TYR A 90 4.32 19.65 8.20
C TYR A 90 4.88 18.79 9.30
N ILE A 91 4.03 17.94 9.88
CA ILE A 91 4.40 17.00 10.93
C ILE A 91 3.85 15.63 10.56
N THR A 92 4.69 14.61 10.71
CA THR A 92 4.34 13.21 10.44
C THR A 92 4.63 12.39 11.68
N PRO A 93 3.60 11.81 12.35
CA PRO A 93 3.81 10.91 13.47
C PRO A 93 4.47 9.59 13.00
N LEU A 94 5.21 8.92 13.88
CA LEU A 94 6.02 7.73 13.57
C LEU A 94 5.66 6.47 14.36
N ALA A 95 4.78 5.65 13.77
CA ALA A 95 4.28 4.43 14.41
C ALA A 95 5.43 3.53 14.90
N ASP A 96 5.41 3.20 16.18
CA ASP A 96 6.36 2.29 16.78
C ASP A 96 5.67 1.11 17.50
N ALA A 97 6.48 0.29 18.18
CA ALA A 97 5.98 -0.87 18.91
C ALA A 97 6.00 -0.66 20.43
N ILE A 98 6.28 0.55 20.91
CA ILE A 98 6.34 0.90 22.31
C ILE A 98 4.92 1.23 22.76
N VAL A 99 4.56 0.79 23.97
CA VAL A 99 3.28 1.20 24.56
C VAL A 99 3.54 2.42 25.39
N GLU A 100 2.96 3.52 24.99
CA GLU A 100 3.11 4.80 25.64
C GLU A 100 1.78 5.51 25.84
N GLY A 101 1.81 6.63 26.54
CA GLY A 101 0.63 7.47 26.72
C GLY A 101 0.59 8.56 25.67
N ASP A 102 -0.44 9.42 25.76
CA ASP A 102 -0.47 10.64 24.96
C ASP A 102 0.77 11.50 25.21
N GLU A 103 1.36 11.96 24.11
CA GLU A 103 2.50 12.84 24.10
C GLU A 103 2.16 14.22 23.52
N THR A 104 3.05 15.19 23.70
CA THR A 104 2.85 16.55 23.17
C THR A 104 4.00 17.05 22.33
N ILE A 105 3.64 17.81 21.29
CA ILE A 105 4.55 18.68 20.53
C ILE A 105 4.10 20.13 20.77
N GLU A 106 4.97 20.97 21.30
CA GLU A 106 4.74 22.40 21.47
C GLU A 106 5.63 23.19 20.50
N ILE A 107 5.02 23.95 19.61
CA ILE A 107 5.70 24.79 18.61
C ILE A 107 5.54 26.25 19.00
N THR A 108 6.67 26.95 19.21
CA THR A 108 6.70 28.38 19.53
C THR A 108 7.42 29.16 18.44
N LEU A 109 6.73 30.11 17.80
CA LEU A 109 7.36 31.02 16.84
C LEU A 109 8.31 31.99 17.57
N GLN A 110 9.53 32.13 17.06
CA GLN A 110 10.50 33.07 17.61
C GLN A 110 10.22 34.50 17.14
N SER A 111 10.24 35.45 18.07
CA SER A 111 9.89 36.85 17.79
C SER A 111 10.94 37.64 17.02
N GLU A 112 12.13 37.08 16.83
CA GLU A 112 13.23 37.66 16.06
C GLU A 112 13.58 36.72 14.91
N THR A 113 13.12 37.06 13.72
CA THR A 113 13.44 36.33 12.51
C THR A 113 14.46 37.11 11.70
N VAL A 114 15.65 36.55 11.51
CA VAL A 114 16.71 37.18 10.72
C VAL A 114 16.30 37.12 9.24
N PHE A 115 16.18 38.27 8.59
CA PHE A 115 16.02 38.33 7.14
C PHE A 115 17.17 37.56 6.49
N GLY A 116 16.83 36.58 5.63
CA GLY A 116 17.80 35.74 4.95
C GLY A 116 18.93 36.57 4.34
N LEU A 117 20.16 36.14 4.61
CA LEU A 117 21.41 36.76 4.21
C LEU A 117 21.55 36.81 2.66
N PHE A 118 20.86 37.72 1.99
CA PHE A 118 21.09 38.05 0.58
C PHE A 118 21.24 39.56 0.41
N GLY A 119 22.28 40.12 1.05
CA GLY A 119 23.02 41.21 0.42
C GLY A 119 22.69 42.66 0.79
N ASP A 120 21.93 42.96 1.84
CA ASP A 120 21.92 44.33 2.37
C ASP A 120 21.93 44.34 3.92
N PRO A 121 22.94 44.96 4.57
CA PRO A 121 22.85 45.27 5.98
C PRO A 121 22.03 46.55 6.13
N LEU A 122 21.07 46.53 7.06
CA LEU A 122 20.41 47.67 7.73
C LEU A 122 18.88 47.74 7.53
N GLU A 123 18.15 47.55 8.64
CA GLU A 123 16.86 48.17 9.00
C GLU A 123 15.50 47.50 8.69
N ASN A 124 15.43 46.29 8.13
CA ASN A 124 14.15 45.56 7.99
C ASN A 124 14.00 44.39 8.98
N ASN A 125 14.19 44.63 10.28
CA ASN A 125 13.69 43.68 11.29
C ASN A 125 12.17 43.66 11.22
N ILE A 126 11.61 42.63 10.59
CA ILE A 126 10.20 42.27 10.74
C ILE A 126 10.10 41.60 12.11
N PHE A 127 9.36 42.24 13.02
CA PHE A 127 9.04 41.63 14.29
C PHE A 127 7.82 40.74 14.08
N VAL A 128 8.04 39.44 14.23
CA VAL A 128 6.96 38.45 14.27
C VAL A 128 6.51 38.34 15.73
N ASN A 129 5.22 38.44 16.00
CA ASN A 129 4.72 38.15 17.36
C ASN A 129 4.90 36.66 17.66
N SER A 130 5.36 36.32 18.86
CA SER A 130 5.45 34.91 19.28
C SER A 130 4.04 34.32 19.38
N GLY A 131 3.80 33.23 18.66
CA GLY A 131 2.63 32.35 18.82
C GLY A 131 3.09 30.99 19.33
N THR A 132 2.30 30.34 20.18
CA THR A 132 2.52 28.95 20.59
C THR A 132 1.31 28.12 20.23
N THR A 133 1.54 26.88 19.81
CA THR A 133 0.50 25.86 19.67
C THR A 133 0.97 24.55 20.27
N THR A 134 0.03 23.76 20.76
CA THR A 134 0.29 22.43 21.30
C THR A 134 -0.50 21.41 20.50
N ILE A 135 0.19 20.35 20.11
CA ILE A 135 -0.37 19.17 19.47
C ILE A 135 -0.26 18.00 20.44
N THR A 136 -1.28 17.14 20.44
CA THR A 136 -1.26 15.89 21.20
C THR A 136 -1.09 14.74 20.22
N LEU A 137 -0.02 13.96 20.39
CA LEU A 137 0.14 12.67 19.73
C LEU A 137 -0.51 11.62 20.62
N THR A 138 -1.33 10.77 20.04
CA THR A 138 -1.97 9.65 20.72
C THR A 138 -1.40 8.36 20.17
N ASP A 139 -1.03 7.47 21.08
CA ASP A 139 -0.57 6.14 20.73
C ASP A 139 -1.60 5.42 19.86
N SER A 140 -1.10 4.66 18.91
CA SER A 140 -1.85 3.87 17.95
C SER A 140 -2.79 2.85 18.61
N GLU A 141 -2.45 2.37 19.82
CA GLU A 141 -3.04 1.20 20.48
C GLU A 141 -2.89 -0.12 19.68
N ASP A 142 -2.07 -0.15 18.63
CA ASP A 142 -1.83 -1.36 17.81
C ASP A 142 -1.04 -2.43 18.58
N TYR A 143 -0.19 -1.98 19.51
CA TYR A 143 0.55 -2.83 20.42
C TYR A 143 -0.01 -2.67 21.83
N THR A 144 -0.05 -3.78 22.57
CA THR A 144 -0.44 -3.77 23.98
C THR A 144 0.61 -4.52 24.78
N ALA A 145 0.97 -4.03 25.96
CA ALA A 145 2.00 -4.66 26.77
C ALA A 145 1.49 -6.00 27.33
N GLY A 146 2.26 -7.05 27.12
CA GLY A 146 1.80 -8.41 27.31
C GLY A 146 2.90 -9.45 27.14
N VAL A 147 2.63 -10.66 27.65
CA VAL A 147 3.47 -11.83 27.43
C VAL A 147 2.69 -12.80 26.55
N ALA A 148 3.10 -12.93 25.28
CA ALA A 148 2.53 -13.90 24.37
C ALA A 148 3.19 -15.26 24.59
N ILE A 149 2.36 -16.28 24.76
CA ILE A 149 2.80 -17.66 24.94
C ILE A 149 2.12 -18.49 23.86
N VAL A 150 2.93 -19.17 23.06
CA VAL A 150 2.44 -20.06 22.00
C VAL A 150 2.93 -21.48 22.26
N ASP A 151 2.09 -22.45 21.91
CA ASP A 151 2.47 -23.85 21.99
C ASP A 151 3.49 -24.25 20.92
N ILE A 152 3.87 -25.53 20.91
CA ILE A 152 4.81 -26.10 19.94
C ILE A 152 4.37 -25.96 18.46
N PHE A 153 3.11 -25.63 18.20
CA PHE A 153 2.55 -25.42 16.86
C PHE A 153 2.42 -23.94 16.49
N GLY A 154 2.77 -23.02 17.40
CA GLY A 154 2.65 -21.58 17.22
C GLY A 154 1.24 -21.03 17.48
N GLU A 155 0.36 -21.82 18.09
CA GLU A 155 -0.98 -21.34 18.48
C GLU A 155 -0.95 -20.77 19.90
N GLU A 156 -1.71 -19.70 20.14
CA GLU A 156 -1.78 -19.03 21.44
C GLU A 156 -2.25 -19.99 22.54
N VAL A 157 -1.54 -19.96 23.68
CA VAL A 157 -1.89 -20.74 24.86
C VAL A 157 -3.03 -20.04 25.60
N THR A 158 -4.18 -20.72 25.67
CA THR A 158 -5.38 -20.21 26.35
C THR A 158 -6.03 -21.32 27.17
N THR A 159 -7.11 -21.04 27.90
CA THR A 159 -7.91 -22.09 28.56
C THR A 159 -8.47 -23.11 27.55
N ASN A 160 -8.74 -22.67 26.32
CA ASN A 160 -9.20 -23.51 25.22
C ASN A 160 -8.06 -24.16 24.45
N ASN A 161 -6.82 -23.72 24.66
CA ASN A 161 -5.61 -24.32 24.09
C ASN A 161 -4.49 -24.39 25.15
N PRO A 162 -4.62 -25.25 26.18
CA PRO A 162 -3.58 -25.40 27.19
C PRO A 162 -2.37 -26.15 26.62
N LEU A 163 -1.25 -26.03 27.32
CA LEU A 163 -0.05 -26.79 27.01
C LEU A 163 -0.29 -28.27 27.32
N VAL A 164 0.26 -29.16 26.50
CA VAL A 164 0.11 -30.61 26.64
C VAL A 164 1.48 -31.23 26.89
N ILE A 165 1.55 -32.19 27.82
CA ILE A 165 2.76 -32.99 28.03
C ILE A 165 2.80 -34.18 27.08
N ASN A 166 4.00 -34.50 26.59
CA ASN A 166 4.26 -35.70 25.80
C ASN A 166 4.40 -36.95 26.70
N GLU A 167 4.60 -38.11 26.08
CA GLU A 167 4.76 -39.40 26.77
C GLU A 167 5.91 -39.44 27.79
N ASN A 168 6.88 -38.52 27.70
CA ASN A 168 8.02 -38.41 28.60
C ASN A 168 7.80 -37.39 29.74
N GLY A 169 6.59 -36.83 29.88
CA GLY A 169 6.30 -35.79 30.87
C GLY A 169 6.98 -34.46 30.55
N GLU A 170 7.14 -34.15 29.26
CA GLU A 170 7.78 -32.93 28.77
C GLU A 170 6.81 -32.09 27.94
N THR A 171 6.92 -30.76 28.03
CA THR A 171 6.22 -29.83 27.15
C THR A 171 7.20 -28.76 26.64
N ILE A 172 6.97 -28.32 25.40
CA ILE A 172 7.74 -27.26 24.73
C ILE A 172 6.75 -26.18 24.31
N TYR A 173 7.12 -24.94 24.56
CA TYR A 173 6.36 -23.76 24.18
C TYR A 173 7.32 -22.59 23.95
N SER A 174 6.83 -21.54 23.31
CA SER A 174 7.62 -20.35 23.00
C SER A 174 6.97 -19.11 23.57
N VAL A 175 7.80 -18.15 23.97
CA VAL A 175 7.37 -16.92 24.64
C VAL A 175 8.00 -15.72 23.96
N LYS A 176 7.24 -14.64 23.82
CA LYS A 176 7.73 -13.31 23.46
C LYS A 176 6.92 -12.22 24.17
N LEU A 177 7.34 -10.97 24.08
CA LEU A 177 6.51 -9.83 24.49
C LEU A 177 5.64 -9.36 23.32
N THR A 178 4.55 -8.66 23.62
CA THR A 178 3.61 -8.13 22.62
C THR A 178 3.82 -6.65 22.30
N SER A 179 4.75 -5.98 22.98
CA SER A 179 5.23 -4.64 22.65
C SER A 179 6.71 -4.50 23.01
N GLN A 180 7.39 -3.49 22.47
CA GLN A 180 8.75 -3.14 22.84
C GLN A 180 8.79 -2.56 24.26
N PRO A 181 9.61 -3.10 25.17
CA PRO A 181 9.77 -2.54 26.51
C PRO A 181 10.79 -1.38 26.52
N LEU A 182 10.54 -0.36 27.34
CA LEU A 182 11.49 0.74 27.58
C LEU A 182 12.63 0.35 28.53
N ASN A 183 12.42 -0.68 29.34
CA ASN A 183 13.41 -1.23 30.26
C ASN A 183 13.35 -2.76 30.27
N ASP A 184 14.50 -3.40 30.46
CA ASP A 184 14.63 -4.87 30.52
C ASP A 184 13.52 -5.52 31.38
N VAL A 185 12.81 -6.48 30.78
CA VAL A 185 11.71 -7.22 31.40
C VAL A 185 12.19 -8.60 31.82
N THR A 186 11.95 -8.96 33.06
CA THR A 186 12.15 -10.32 33.57
C THR A 186 10.82 -11.05 33.63
N VAL A 187 10.69 -12.15 32.90
CA VAL A 187 9.51 -13.03 32.90
C VAL A 187 9.85 -14.31 33.66
N GLU A 188 9.17 -14.53 34.77
CA GLU A 188 9.32 -15.71 35.62
C GLU A 188 8.16 -16.67 35.43
N PHE A 189 8.48 -17.96 35.32
CA PHE A 189 7.51 -19.05 35.24
C PHE A 189 7.59 -19.83 36.54
N ASN A 190 6.56 -19.73 37.36
CA ASN A 190 6.52 -20.29 38.70
C ASN A 190 5.40 -21.33 38.83
N ASN A 191 5.59 -22.33 39.69
CA ASN A 191 4.53 -23.22 40.15
C ASN A 191 4.46 -23.19 41.67
N GLY A 192 3.37 -22.66 42.24
CA GLY A 192 3.17 -22.65 43.69
C GLY A 192 4.32 -21.99 44.46
N GLY A 193 4.96 -20.98 43.87
CA GLY A 193 6.11 -20.26 44.42
C GLY A 193 7.49 -20.89 44.14
N THR A 194 7.55 -21.99 43.40
CA THR A 194 8.82 -22.55 42.89
C THR A 194 9.11 -22.03 41.49
N ASN A 195 10.26 -21.38 41.30
CA ASN A 195 10.69 -20.94 39.98
C ASN A 195 11.09 -22.14 39.11
N LEU A 196 10.41 -22.29 37.97
CA LEU A 196 10.68 -23.32 36.96
C LEU A 196 11.72 -22.80 35.97
N THR A 197 11.56 -21.57 35.51
CA THR A 197 12.49 -20.88 34.62
C THR A 197 12.27 -19.37 34.65
N THR A 198 13.28 -18.63 34.21
CA THR A 198 13.25 -17.17 34.08
C THR A 198 13.86 -16.77 32.73
N ILE A 199 13.22 -15.83 32.05
CA ILE A 199 13.66 -15.26 30.78
C ILE A 199 13.81 -13.75 30.93
N ALA A 200 14.83 -13.19 30.28
CA ALA A 200 15.00 -11.76 30.15
C ALA A 200 14.67 -11.30 28.72
N PHE A 201 13.93 -10.21 28.62
CA PHE A 201 13.64 -9.50 27.38
C PHE A 201 14.15 -8.06 27.46
N ASN A 202 14.51 -7.48 26.33
CA ASN A 202 14.93 -6.10 26.14
C ASN A 202 14.49 -5.61 24.75
N GLU A 203 14.80 -4.36 24.43
CA GLU A 203 14.46 -3.70 23.14
C GLU A 203 14.90 -4.49 21.90
N ASN A 204 15.89 -5.37 22.00
CA ASN A 204 16.47 -6.08 20.85
C ASN A 204 15.92 -7.50 20.66
N ASN A 205 15.22 -8.07 21.66
CA ASN A 205 14.76 -9.45 21.61
C ASN A 205 13.28 -9.65 22.00
N TRP A 206 12.55 -8.57 22.31
CA TRP A 206 11.17 -8.62 22.77
C TRP A 206 10.23 -9.34 21.79
N ASP A 207 10.41 -9.14 20.48
CA ASP A 207 9.59 -9.76 19.42
C ASP A 207 10.16 -11.11 18.91
N SER A 208 11.23 -11.60 19.54
CA SER A 208 11.81 -12.90 19.18
C SER A 208 11.28 -14.00 20.09
N TYR A 209 10.72 -15.05 19.50
CA TYR A 209 10.28 -16.22 20.25
C TYR A 209 11.46 -16.90 20.97
N GLN A 210 11.33 -17.03 22.29
CA GLN A 210 12.23 -17.79 23.15
C GLN A 210 11.59 -19.12 23.52
N GLU A 211 12.21 -20.23 23.13
CA GLU A 211 11.72 -21.58 23.41
C GLU A 211 12.01 -21.99 24.86
N ILE A 212 10.99 -22.55 25.53
CA ILE A 212 11.07 -23.12 26.86
C ILE A 212 10.73 -24.61 26.79
N ARG A 213 11.57 -25.42 27.43
CA ARG A 213 11.36 -26.86 27.59
C ARG A 213 11.24 -27.20 29.07
N LEU A 214 10.07 -27.67 29.49
CA LEU A 214 9.83 -28.17 30.83
C LEU A 214 9.79 -29.70 30.82
N THR A 215 10.38 -30.34 31.83
CA THR A 215 10.50 -31.81 31.92
C THR A 215 10.10 -32.30 33.32
N GLY A 216 9.75 -33.58 33.44
CA GLY A 216 9.41 -34.19 34.72
C GLY A 216 8.03 -33.79 35.25
N ILE A 217 7.10 -33.44 34.35
CA ILE A 217 5.74 -33.04 34.70
C ILE A 217 4.86 -34.30 34.76
N GLU A 218 4.42 -34.69 35.95
CA GLU A 218 3.64 -35.92 36.15
C GLU A 218 2.11 -35.71 36.17
N ASN A 219 1.66 -34.48 36.46
CA ASN A 219 0.26 -34.13 36.63
C ASN A 219 -0.02 -32.75 36.00
N PRO A 220 -1.30 -32.39 35.78
CA PRO A 220 -1.64 -31.04 35.38
C PRO A 220 -0.98 -30.03 36.30
N LEU A 221 -0.43 -28.99 35.69
CA LEU A 221 0.41 -28.01 36.35
C LEU A 221 -0.06 -26.63 35.94
N ASP A 222 -0.44 -25.81 36.90
CA ASP A 222 -0.63 -24.39 36.67
C ASP A 222 0.71 -23.68 36.83
N ILE A 223 1.04 -22.85 35.85
CA ILE A 223 2.25 -22.03 35.82
C ILE A 223 1.81 -20.58 35.91
N ASP A 224 2.20 -19.95 37.01
CA ASP A 224 2.08 -18.52 37.20
C ASP A 224 3.20 -17.83 36.42
N VAL A 225 2.81 -16.96 35.49
CA VAL A 225 3.71 -16.17 34.66
C VAL A 225 3.70 -14.75 35.19
N THR A 226 4.86 -14.28 35.63
CA THR A 226 5.02 -12.93 36.18
C THR A 226 6.05 -12.17 35.37
N ALA A 227 5.63 -11.07 34.73
CA ALA A 227 6.54 -10.12 34.09
C ALA A 227 6.81 -8.96 35.05
N THR A 228 8.09 -8.64 35.26
CA THR A 228 8.55 -7.53 36.10
C THR A 228 9.58 -6.68 35.37
N SER A 229 9.39 -5.36 35.41
CA SER A 229 10.31 -4.37 34.86
C SER A 229 10.21 -3.05 35.63
N SER A 230 11.19 -2.18 35.39
CA SER A 230 11.06 -0.74 35.73
C SER A 230 10.16 0.00 34.74
N ASP A 231 9.89 -0.59 33.57
CA ASP A 231 8.80 -0.20 32.70
C ASP A 231 7.46 -0.57 33.37
N LEU A 232 6.62 0.45 33.61
CA LEU A 232 5.35 0.29 34.33
C LEU A 232 4.32 -0.54 33.55
N ASN A 233 4.46 -0.62 32.22
CA ASN A 233 3.60 -1.44 31.37
C ASN A 233 3.85 -2.94 31.59
N TYR A 234 5.04 -3.31 32.07
CA TYR A 234 5.47 -4.69 32.31
C TYR A 234 5.46 -5.08 33.79
N GLN A 235 4.30 -4.92 34.44
CA GLN A 235 3.98 -5.44 35.77
C GLN A 235 2.79 -6.40 35.69
N LEU A 236 2.98 -7.47 34.92
CA LEU A 236 1.89 -8.35 34.49
C LEU A 236 1.93 -9.68 35.22
N THR A 237 0.76 -10.26 35.43
CA THR A 237 0.60 -11.62 35.93
C THR A 237 -0.45 -12.35 35.10
N SER A 238 -0.16 -13.60 34.76
CA SER A 238 -1.10 -14.51 34.13
C SER A 238 -0.86 -15.93 34.62
N THR A 239 -1.79 -16.84 34.33
CA THR A 239 -1.64 -18.26 34.67
C THR A 239 -1.93 -19.07 33.42
N ILE A 240 -1.04 -20.00 33.08
CA ILE A 240 -1.26 -20.98 32.02
C ILE A 240 -1.36 -22.37 32.65
N THR A 241 -2.13 -23.24 32.02
CA THR A 241 -2.29 -24.63 32.47
C THR A 241 -1.56 -25.57 31.52
N VAL A 242 -0.78 -26.48 32.10
CA VAL A 242 -0.23 -27.65 31.44
C VAL A 242 -1.10 -28.85 31.82
N THR A 243 -1.49 -29.67 30.85
CA THR A 243 -2.36 -30.83 31.07
C THR A 243 -1.75 -32.14 30.55
N ASN A 244 -2.13 -33.24 31.20
CA ASN A 244 -1.87 -34.61 30.78
C ASN A 244 -3.09 -35.26 30.09
N GLU A 245 -4.18 -34.50 29.90
CA GLU A 245 -5.38 -34.91 29.20
C GLU A 245 -5.07 -35.08 27.70
N SER A 246 -4.63 -36.28 27.34
CA SER A 246 -4.30 -36.72 25.98
C SER A 246 -5.52 -36.84 25.06
N GLU A 247 -6.74 -36.62 25.57
CA GLU A 247 -7.96 -36.67 24.75
C GLU A 247 -8.02 -35.54 23.70
N ARG A 248 -7.16 -34.52 23.82
CA ARG A 248 -6.89 -33.59 22.73
C ARG A 248 -5.76 -34.12 21.84
N ASN A 249 -6.05 -35.15 21.06
CA ASN A 249 -5.33 -35.38 19.81
C ASN A 249 -5.58 -34.17 18.91
N ARG A 250 -4.73 -33.14 19.03
CA ARG A 250 -4.72 -32.01 18.12
C ARG A 250 -4.14 -32.49 16.79
N ILE A 251 -5.00 -33.08 15.97
CA ILE A 251 -4.69 -33.41 14.59
C ILE A 251 -4.69 -32.10 13.82
N ARG A 252 -3.50 -31.56 13.55
CA ARG A 252 -3.34 -30.50 12.56
C ARG A 252 -3.40 -31.13 11.18
N VAL A 253 -4.43 -30.80 10.42
CA VAL A 253 -4.40 -31.01 8.97
C VAL A 253 -3.68 -29.80 8.39
N THR A 254 -2.37 -29.90 8.22
CA THR A 254 -1.70 -29.01 7.26
C THR A 254 -2.16 -29.50 5.89
N GLU A 255 -2.75 -28.62 5.08
CA GLU A 255 -3.16 -28.96 3.72
C GLU A 255 -1.90 -29.21 2.88
N GLY A 256 -1.36 -30.44 2.99
CA GLY A 256 -0.19 -30.91 2.29
C GLY A 256 -0.61 -31.46 0.94
N GLY A 257 -0.94 -30.58 0.01
CA GLY A 257 -1.01 -30.88 -1.42
C GLY A 257 0.05 -30.06 -2.13
N SER A 258 0.70 -30.61 -3.16
CA SER A 258 1.28 -29.72 -4.17
C SER A 258 0.14 -28.83 -4.67
N PRO A 259 0.33 -27.50 -4.78
CA PRO A 259 -0.68 -26.65 -5.38
C PRO A 259 -1.12 -27.29 -6.69
N GLN A 260 -2.43 -27.46 -6.86
CA GLN A 260 -2.95 -27.92 -8.15
C GLN A 260 -2.35 -27.00 -9.22
N PRO A 261 -1.87 -27.55 -10.36
CA PRO A 261 -1.39 -26.72 -11.44
C PRO A 261 -2.44 -25.66 -11.73
N GLU A 262 -2.04 -24.40 -11.75
CA GLU A 262 -2.95 -23.32 -12.03
C GLU A 262 -3.52 -23.54 -13.44
N GLU A 263 -4.81 -23.85 -13.52
CA GLU A 263 -5.48 -24.09 -14.80
C GLU A 263 -5.29 -22.85 -15.68
N VAL A 264 -4.78 -22.99 -16.90
CA VAL A 264 -4.69 -21.83 -17.82
C VAL A 264 -6.07 -21.48 -18.36
N PRO A 265 -6.39 -20.19 -18.60
CA PRO A 265 -7.67 -19.81 -19.19
C PRO A 265 -7.83 -20.35 -20.62
N ILE A 266 -9.07 -20.67 -20.99
CA ILE A 266 -9.44 -20.99 -22.38
C ILE A 266 -9.84 -19.69 -23.06
N VAL A 267 -9.22 -19.42 -24.21
CA VAL A 267 -9.43 -18.21 -25.02
C VAL A 267 -10.22 -18.59 -26.28
N SER A 268 -11.19 -17.76 -26.62
CA SER A 268 -11.91 -17.80 -27.90
C SER A 268 -12.03 -16.41 -28.50
N ILE A 269 -12.29 -16.34 -29.80
CA ILE A 269 -12.51 -15.08 -30.52
C ILE A 269 -13.80 -15.19 -31.33
N VAL A 270 -14.59 -14.12 -31.32
CA VAL A 270 -15.84 -14.02 -32.09
C VAL A 270 -15.86 -12.71 -32.87
N ALA A 271 -16.30 -12.76 -34.12
CA ALA A 271 -16.62 -11.55 -34.88
C ALA A 271 -17.97 -11.00 -34.36
N VAL A 272 -17.97 -9.76 -33.91
CA VAL A 272 -19.13 -9.07 -33.33
C VAL A 272 -19.79 -8.16 -34.35
N GLU A 273 -18.99 -7.45 -35.13
CA GLU A 273 -19.46 -6.48 -36.10
C GLU A 273 -18.55 -6.48 -37.33
N ASP A 274 -19.16 -6.42 -38.53
CA ASP A 274 -18.43 -6.35 -39.79
C ASP A 274 -18.17 -4.88 -40.16
N ALA A 275 -16.97 -4.59 -40.68
CA ALA A 275 -16.67 -3.30 -41.26
C ALA A 275 -17.21 -3.22 -42.68
N THR A 276 -17.85 -2.12 -43.06
CA THR A 276 -18.27 -1.87 -44.45
C THR A 276 -17.48 -0.70 -45.04
N GLU A 277 -16.88 -0.90 -46.22
CA GLU A 277 -16.11 0.14 -46.91
C GLU A 277 -17.01 1.34 -47.26
N GLY A 278 -16.57 2.55 -46.90
CA GLY A 278 -17.37 3.78 -47.01
C GLY A 278 -18.31 4.06 -45.82
N ASP A 279 -18.40 3.16 -44.83
CA ASP A 279 -19.02 3.43 -43.54
C ASP A 279 -17.97 3.85 -42.50
N THR A 280 -18.40 4.62 -41.50
CA THR A 280 -17.59 5.01 -40.33
C THR A 280 -17.53 3.96 -39.23
N THR A 281 -18.34 2.90 -39.34
CA THR A 281 -18.43 1.83 -38.34
C THR A 281 -17.28 0.83 -38.52
N PRO A 282 -16.38 0.67 -37.53
CA PRO A 282 -15.31 -0.30 -37.61
C PRO A 282 -15.83 -1.72 -37.38
N GLY A 283 -15.09 -2.70 -37.88
CA GLY A 283 -15.34 -4.11 -37.56
C GLY A 283 -14.80 -4.42 -36.18
N GLU A 284 -15.51 -5.25 -35.41
CA GLU A 284 -15.14 -5.63 -34.06
C GLU A 284 -15.01 -7.14 -33.91
N TYR A 285 -13.91 -7.55 -33.28
CA TYR A 285 -13.71 -8.91 -32.78
C TYR A 285 -13.61 -8.86 -31.27
N LEU A 286 -14.26 -9.79 -30.58
CA LEU A 286 -14.23 -9.91 -29.13
C LEU A 286 -13.45 -11.16 -28.75
N ILE A 287 -12.38 -10.98 -27.99
CA ILE A 287 -11.67 -12.09 -27.34
C ILE A 287 -12.32 -12.34 -25.99
N GLN A 288 -12.61 -13.62 -25.70
CA GLN A 288 -13.33 -14.05 -24.50
C GLN A 288 -12.58 -15.16 -23.76
N LEU A 289 -12.55 -15.05 -22.44
CA LEU A 289 -12.04 -16.07 -21.52
C LEU A 289 -13.18 -16.86 -20.89
N ASN A 290 -12.95 -18.15 -20.65
CA ASN A 290 -13.90 -18.98 -19.89
C ASN A 290 -13.89 -18.70 -18.38
N LYS A 291 -12.89 -17.95 -17.89
CA LYS A 291 -12.71 -17.54 -16.50
C LYS A 291 -11.94 -16.21 -16.44
N PRO A 292 -12.04 -15.43 -15.35
CA PRO A 292 -11.33 -14.16 -15.22
C PRO A 292 -9.82 -14.29 -15.49
N ALA A 293 -9.21 -13.26 -16.09
CA ALA A 293 -7.77 -13.22 -16.30
C ALA A 293 -7.01 -13.29 -14.96
N PRO A 294 -5.84 -13.97 -14.93
CA PRO A 294 -5.05 -14.14 -13.72
C PRO A 294 -4.47 -12.82 -13.21
N GLU A 295 -3.86 -12.85 -12.02
CA GLU A 295 -3.13 -11.71 -11.44
C GLU A 295 -2.09 -11.18 -12.43
N GLY A 296 -2.10 -9.87 -12.69
CA GLY A 296 -1.26 -9.23 -13.72
C GLY A 296 -1.80 -9.26 -15.16
N GLY A 297 -2.99 -9.85 -15.38
CA GLY A 297 -3.67 -9.90 -16.68
C GLY A 297 -3.19 -11.00 -17.63
N LEU A 298 -3.85 -11.13 -18.79
CA LEU A 298 -3.52 -12.13 -19.81
C LEU A 298 -3.27 -11.49 -21.17
N THR A 299 -2.04 -11.61 -21.69
CA THR A 299 -1.71 -11.23 -23.06
C THR A 299 -2.04 -12.35 -24.03
N VAL A 300 -2.93 -12.06 -24.99
CA VAL A 300 -3.34 -12.96 -26.06
C VAL A 300 -2.76 -12.45 -27.37
N GLN A 301 -2.04 -13.32 -28.09
CA GLN A 301 -1.53 -13.01 -29.42
C GLN A 301 -2.52 -13.49 -30.48
N TYR A 302 -2.64 -12.72 -31.56
CA TYR A 302 -3.45 -13.06 -32.71
C TYR A 302 -2.69 -12.81 -34.01
N SER A 303 -3.25 -13.26 -35.11
CA SER A 303 -2.72 -13.14 -36.46
C SER A 303 -3.80 -12.64 -37.38
N ILE A 304 -3.39 -11.88 -38.39
CA ILE A 304 -4.28 -11.34 -39.40
C ILE A 304 -3.97 -12.00 -40.72
N THR A 305 -5.00 -12.52 -41.37
CA THR A 305 -4.92 -13.01 -42.74
C THR A 305 -5.99 -12.32 -43.58
N SER A 306 -5.63 -11.99 -44.81
CA SER A 306 -6.51 -11.34 -45.77
C SER A 306 -6.24 -11.90 -47.17
N GLU A 307 -7.29 -12.12 -47.94
CA GLU A 307 -7.15 -12.66 -49.30
C GLU A 307 -6.90 -11.54 -50.33
N ASN A 308 -7.60 -10.41 -50.21
CA ASN A 308 -7.61 -9.32 -51.19
C ASN A 308 -7.39 -7.93 -50.58
N ALA A 309 -6.85 -7.86 -49.35
CA ALA A 309 -6.56 -6.61 -48.66
C ALA A 309 -5.15 -6.62 -48.06
N VAL A 310 -4.50 -5.48 -48.01
CA VAL A 310 -3.14 -5.25 -47.52
C VAL A 310 -3.19 -4.42 -46.24
N LEU A 311 -2.65 -4.97 -45.16
CA LEU A 311 -2.50 -4.28 -43.88
C LEU A 311 -1.79 -2.92 -44.06
N ASP A 312 -2.27 -1.90 -43.35
CA ASP A 312 -1.84 -0.49 -43.38
C ASP A 312 -2.07 0.28 -44.69
N THR A 313 -2.40 -0.42 -45.78
CA THR A 313 -2.92 0.20 -47.02
C THR A 313 -4.44 0.28 -46.98
N ASP A 314 -5.10 -0.87 -46.82
CA ASP A 314 -6.54 -1.02 -46.98
C ASP A 314 -7.28 -1.06 -45.62
N PHE A 315 -6.60 -1.52 -44.57
CA PHE A 315 -7.18 -1.60 -43.23
C PHE A 315 -6.10 -1.50 -42.15
N GLN A 316 -6.50 -1.11 -40.95
CA GLN A 316 -5.66 -1.11 -39.75
C GLN A 316 -6.38 -1.89 -38.65
N VAL A 317 -5.61 -2.53 -37.78
CA VAL A 317 -6.11 -3.30 -36.65
C VAL A 317 -5.57 -2.70 -35.36
N PHE A 318 -6.39 -2.63 -34.32
CA PHE A 318 -6.00 -2.15 -33.00
C PHE A 318 -6.50 -3.12 -31.91
N PRO A 319 -5.76 -3.31 -30.82
CA PRO A 319 -4.46 -2.70 -30.51
C PRO A 319 -3.28 -3.37 -31.23
N VAL A 320 -2.20 -2.62 -31.51
CA VAL A 320 -0.93 -3.16 -32.01
C VAL A 320 0.19 -2.68 -31.09
N ASN A 321 0.96 -3.60 -30.53
CA ASN A 321 2.08 -3.30 -29.64
C ASN A 321 3.40 -3.61 -30.34
N ASN A 322 4.19 -2.57 -30.64
CA ASN A 322 5.53 -2.72 -31.25
C ASN A 322 5.57 -3.58 -32.54
N GLY A 323 4.50 -3.54 -33.34
CA GLY A 323 4.38 -4.32 -34.59
C GLY A 323 3.95 -5.78 -34.38
N VAL A 324 3.61 -6.17 -33.16
CA VAL A 324 3.03 -7.47 -32.81
C VAL A 324 1.53 -7.30 -32.56
N PHE A 325 0.75 -8.23 -33.10
CA PHE A 325 -0.69 -8.32 -32.88
C PHE A 325 -0.96 -9.05 -31.57
N GLU A 326 -1.09 -8.27 -30.51
CA GLU A 326 -1.38 -8.76 -29.17
C GLU A 326 -2.35 -7.84 -28.46
N VAL A 327 -3.10 -8.42 -27.52
CA VAL A 327 -4.03 -7.69 -26.68
C VAL A 327 -3.98 -8.22 -25.26
N THR A 328 -4.02 -7.33 -24.28
CA THR A 328 -4.02 -7.70 -22.86
C THR A 328 -5.43 -7.58 -22.31
N ILE A 329 -5.92 -8.68 -21.74
CA ILE A 329 -7.13 -8.71 -20.91
C ILE A 329 -6.69 -8.38 -19.48
N PRO A 330 -7.14 -7.26 -18.88
CA PRO A 330 -6.75 -6.88 -17.53
C PRO A 330 -7.12 -7.97 -16.51
N GLU A 331 -6.39 -8.00 -15.39
CA GLU A 331 -6.70 -8.89 -14.26
C GLU A 331 -8.17 -8.81 -13.86
N GLY A 332 -8.80 -9.97 -13.63
CA GLY A 332 -10.20 -10.06 -13.24
C GLY A 332 -11.21 -9.87 -14.38
N GLU A 333 -10.78 -9.38 -15.55
CA GLU A 333 -11.67 -9.20 -16.70
C GLU A 333 -11.83 -10.50 -17.51
N LEU A 334 -12.92 -10.57 -18.28
CA LEU A 334 -13.28 -11.74 -19.08
C LEU A 334 -13.08 -11.54 -20.58
N THR A 335 -12.96 -10.30 -21.03
CA THR A 335 -13.05 -9.98 -22.46
C THR A 335 -12.22 -8.77 -22.86
N GLN A 336 -11.80 -8.72 -24.12
CA GLN A 336 -11.18 -7.53 -24.70
C GLN A 336 -11.45 -7.44 -26.22
N ASN A 337 -11.67 -6.21 -26.71
CA ASN A 337 -11.98 -5.95 -28.12
C ASN A 337 -10.71 -5.80 -28.96
N ILE A 338 -10.81 -6.27 -30.20
CA ILE A 338 -9.93 -5.95 -31.33
C ILE A 338 -10.80 -5.20 -32.35
N THR A 339 -10.32 -4.04 -32.81
CA THR A 339 -11.03 -3.20 -33.77
C THR A 339 -10.28 -3.23 -35.11
N VAL A 340 -11.01 -3.44 -36.19
CA VAL A 340 -10.52 -3.37 -37.57
C VAL A 340 -11.14 -2.15 -38.25
N THR A 341 -10.35 -1.13 -38.50
CA THR A 341 -10.78 0.09 -39.19
C THR A 341 -10.36 0.02 -40.65
N LEU A 342 -11.29 0.28 -41.57
CA LEU A 342 -10.98 0.39 -42.98
C LEU A 342 -10.30 1.72 -43.28
N ARG A 343 -9.34 1.71 -44.20
CA ARG A 343 -8.77 2.91 -44.79
C ARG A 343 -9.40 3.11 -46.16
N ASP A 344 -10.07 4.24 -46.33
CA ASP A 344 -10.53 4.72 -47.63
C ASP A 344 -9.30 5.11 -48.47
N ASP A 345 -8.80 4.16 -49.25
CA ASP A 345 -7.89 4.45 -50.34
C ASP A 345 -8.77 4.85 -51.54
N ASN A 346 -8.66 6.08 -52.02
CA ASN A 346 -9.51 6.60 -53.12
C ASN A 346 -9.21 5.92 -54.49
N VAL A 347 -8.98 4.60 -54.52
CA VAL A 347 -8.54 3.80 -55.64
C VAL A 347 -9.52 2.65 -55.84
N ASP A 348 -10.61 2.94 -56.57
CA ASP A 348 -11.45 1.96 -57.27
C ASP A 348 -10.58 1.14 -58.25
N ASN A 349 -9.94 0.10 -57.74
CA ASN A 349 -9.12 -0.83 -58.50
C ASN A 349 -9.97 -1.96 -59.08
N ALA A 350 -10.96 -1.58 -59.89
CA ALA A 350 -11.43 -2.42 -60.98
C ALA A 350 -11.38 -1.62 -62.29
N GLU A 351 -10.46 -1.98 -63.20
CA GLU A 351 -10.51 -1.48 -64.58
C GLU A 351 -11.95 -1.62 -65.13
N PRO A 352 -12.51 -0.58 -65.76
CA PRO A 352 -13.86 -0.66 -66.33
C PRO A 352 -13.84 -1.59 -67.54
N ILE A 353 -14.36 -2.82 -67.39
CA ILE A 353 -14.72 -3.63 -68.56
C ILE A 353 -16.00 -3.01 -69.14
N ILE A 354 -15.87 -2.42 -70.33
CA ILE A 354 -17.01 -1.96 -71.13
C ILE A 354 -17.60 -3.19 -71.83
N GLU A 355 -18.73 -3.69 -71.34
CA GLU A 355 -19.67 -4.44 -72.17
C GLU A 355 -21.04 -3.76 -72.15
N ASN A 356 -21.52 -3.39 -73.34
CA ASN A 356 -22.91 -2.98 -73.60
C ASN A 356 -23.45 -1.80 -72.79
N ASN A 357 -22.71 -0.69 -72.75
CA ASN A 357 -23.25 0.67 -72.60
C ASN A 357 -24.23 0.90 -71.42
N SER A 358 -23.98 0.24 -70.28
CA SER A 358 -24.67 0.49 -69.01
C SER A 358 -23.62 0.72 -67.92
N ILE A 359 -23.59 1.92 -67.34
CA ILE A 359 -22.88 2.15 -66.07
C ILE A 359 -23.77 1.55 -64.98
N ASN A 360 -23.57 0.27 -64.67
CA ASN A 360 -23.99 -0.25 -63.38
C ASN A 360 -22.86 0.08 -62.39
N GLY A 361 -23.18 0.82 -61.33
CA GLY A 361 -22.26 1.05 -60.21
C GLY A 361 -21.69 -0.28 -59.76
N LYS A 362 -20.36 -0.42 -59.87
CA LYS A 362 -19.65 -1.61 -59.44
C LYS A 362 -19.78 -1.71 -57.93
N ARG A 363 -20.10 -2.91 -57.46
CA ARG A 363 -20.03 -3.28 -56.05
C ARG A 363 -18.57 -3.48 -55.70
N ASP A 364 -18.20 -2.96 -54.54
CA ASP A 364 -16.94 -3.28 -53.88
C ASP A 364 -16.80 -4.81 -53.79
N ILE A 365 -15.59 -5.32 -54.03
CA ILE A 365 -15.33 -6.74 -53.84
C ILE A 365 -15.23 -6.95 -52.33
N ASP A 366 -16.05 -7.84 -51.75
CA ASP A 366 -15.96 -8.19 -50.32
C ASP A 366 -14.50 -8.54 -49.94
N ARG A 367 -13.83 -7.63 -49.24
CA ARG A 367 -12.45 -7.81 -48.78
C ARG A 367 -12.47 -8.48 -47.40
N ASN A 368 -12.38 -9.80 -47.38
CA ASN A 368 -12.42 -10.56 -46.13
C ASN A 368 -11.09 -10.46 -45.37
N VAL A 369 -11.15 -9.93 -44.15
CA VAL A 369 -10.08 -9.96 -43.15
C VAL A 369 -10.47 -10.99 -42.08
N THR A 370 -9.59 -11.94 -41.79
CA THR A 370 -9.80 -12.96 -40.75
C THR A 370 -8.78 -12.78 -39.62
N VAL A 371 -9.27 -12.73 -38.39
CA VAL A 371 -8.46 -12.72 -37.17
C VAL A 371 -8.40 -14.12 -36.57
N THR A 372 -7.21 -14.65 -36.35
CA THR A 372 -6.99 -15.98 -35.75
C THR A 372 -6.09 -15.90 -34.53
N LEU A 373 -6.48 -16.57 -33.44
CA LEU A 373 -5.67 -16.65 -32.23
C LEU A 373 -4.41 -17.51 -32.46
N THR A 374 -3.31 -17.13 -31.81
CA THR A 374 -2.03 -17.83 -31.88
C THR A 374 -1.84 -18.66 -30.60
N GLU A 375 -1.39 -19.91 -30.71
CA GLU A 375 -1.17 -20.82 -29.56
C GLU A 375 -0.11 -20.26 -28.58
N SER A 376 -0.32 -20.51 -27.29
CA SER A 376 0.57 -20.04 -26.21
C SER A 376 0.58 -21.05 -25.05
N PRO A 377 1.68 -21.20 -24.29
CA PRO A 377 1.67 -21.99 -23.06
C PRO A 377 0.78 -21.37 -21.96
N ASN A 378 0.40 -20.08 -22.09
CA ASN A 378 -0.33 -19.34 -21.06
C ASN A 378 -1.86 -19.43 -21.20
N TYR A 379 -2.37 -20.06 -22.27
CA TYR A 379 -3.81 -20.27 -22.50
C TYR A 379 -4.06 -21.40 -23.50
N THR A 380 -5.28 -21.94 -23.55
CA THR A 380 -5.69 -22.89 -24.59
C THR A 380 -6.70 -22.25 -25.54
N ILE A 381 -6.59 -22.48 -26.85
CA ILE A 381 -7.56 -21.96 -27.83
C ILE A 381 -8.68 -22.97 -28.07
N THR A 382 -9.93 -22.52 -28.06
CA THR A 382 -11.06 -23.27 -28.60
C THR A 382 -11.87 -22.41 -29.56
N GLN A 383 -12.17 -22.92 -30.76
CA GLN A 383 -13.21 -22.33 -31.61
C GLN A 383 -14.57 -22.69 -31.04
N PHE A 384 -15.37 -21.69 -30.64
CA PHE A 384 -16.81 -21.90 -30.62
C PHE A 384 -17.29 -22.01 -32.08
N PRO A 385 -18.15 -22.99 -32.44
CA PRO A 385 -18.77 -22.95 -33.75
C PRO A 385 -19.58 -21.65 -33.85
N PRO A 386 -19.63 -20.97 -35.01
CA PRO A 386 -20.57 -19.87 -35.19
C PRO A 386 -21.96 -20.42 -34.84
N SER A 387 -22.70 -19.69 -34.01
CA SER A 387 -24.09 -20.05 -33.73
C SER A 387 -24.80 -20.16 -35.06
N GLU A 388 -25.25 -21.37 -35.44
CA GLU A 388 -26.20 -21.51 -36.52
C GLU A 388 -27.44 -20.70 -36.12
N GLY A 389 -27.53 -19.49 -36.66
CA GLY A 389 -28.76 -18.72 -36.65
C GLY A 389 -29.78 -19.52 -37.44
N GLY A 390 -30.58 -20.30 -36.71
CA GLY A 390 -31.75 -20.96 -37.25
C GLY A 390 -32.64 -19.90 -37.89
N LEU A 391 -32.66 -19.85 -39.21
CA LEU A 391 -33.70 -19.19 -39.97
C LEU A 391 -34.99 -19.97 -39.73
N GLY A 392 -35.81 -19.45 -38.82
CA GLY A 392 -37.25 -19.64 -38.89
C GLY A 392 -37.78 -18.89 -40.11
N GLY A 393 -38.30 -19.63 -41.09
CA GLY A 393 -38.91 -19.14 -42.31
C GLY A 393 -39.01 -20.22 -43.37
#